data_AF-A0A1V5M0K6-F1
#
_entry.id   AF-A0A1V5M0K6-F1
#
_cell.length_a   1.000
_cell.length_b   1.000
_cell.length_c   1.000
_cell.angle_alpha   90.00
_cell.angle_beta   90.00
_cell.angle_gamma   90.00
#
_symmetry.space_group_name_H-M   'P 1'
#
loop_
_entity.id
_entity.type
_entity.pdbx_description
1 polymer ?
#
loop_
_entity_poly.entity_id
_entity_poly.type
_entity_poly.pdbx_seq_one_letter_code
_entity_poly.pdbx_strand_id
1 'polypeptide(L)'
;MQPCAQSHHSLCYTLIMDENAQMVEYAAELRTWLDDADPKVRVNAIRELVALGQVDWNDFAHWMMDEDKAVRDAAIDQAGYCCSPVDRMRLAELLLAVIERYADFYAGNELEMLLHTDDTLLDAVWVKLERLLGKNDPEINSLLLCCLFEHIIPRKGWGPDDPHIKSWITGTSHTRQAMLLAIANREGLQTKRFREIVQALAHSTIPAVANEAGAMLREKR
;
A
#
# COMPACT_ATOMS: atom_id res chain seq x y z
N MET A 1 30.84 -51.01 31.68
CA MET A 1 29.49 -50.64 31.23
C MET A 1 29.30 -49.15 31.44
N GLN A 2 29.26 -48.38 30.36
CA GLN A 2 28.60 -47.07 30.29
C GLN A 2 28.47 -46.70 28.80
N PRO A 3 27.27 -46.71 28.22
CA PRO A 3 27.01 -46.10 26.92
C PRO A 3 26.01 -44.95 27.12
N CYS A 4 26.44 -43.70 27.26
CA CYS A 4 25.47 -42.61 27.25
C CYS A 4 26.15 -41.23 27.12
N ALA A 5 26.30 -40.76 25.89
CA ALA A 5 26.45 -39.32 25.58
C ALA A 5 26.36 -39.05 24.07
N GLN A 6 26.81 -39.99 23.23
CA GLN A 6 26.87 -39.78 21.77
C GLN A 6 25.54 -40.03 21.02
N SER A 7 24.55 -40.70 21.63
CA SER A 7 23.29 -41.04 20.95
C SER A 7 22.27 -39.89 20.91
N HIS A 8 22.23 -39.02 21.93
CA HIS A 8 21.21 -37.96 22.02
C HIS A 8 21.47 -36.80 21.06
N HIS A 9 22.73 -36.38 20.88
CA HIS A 9 23.06 -35.34 19.89
C HIS A 9 22.83 -35.83 18.45
N SER A 10 23.16 -37.09 18.15
CA SER A 10 22.93 -37.66 16.81
C SER A 10 21.44 -37.84 16.51
N LEU A 11 20.63 -38.31 17.46
CA LEU A 11 19.19 -38.48 17.26
C LEU A 11 18.45 -37.15 17.13
N CYS A 12 18.78 -36.15 17.95
CA CYS A 12 18.22 -34.80 17.79
C CYS A 12 18.61 -34.19 16.44
N TYR A 13 19.86 -34.36 16.01
CA TYR A 13 20.30 -33.86 14.70
C TYR A 13 19.59 -34.57 13.54
N THR A 14 19.43 -35.89 13.58
CA THR A 14 18.69 -36.64 12.55
C THR A 14 17.21 -36.28 12.53
N LEU A 15 16.55 -36.16 13.69
CA LEU A 15 15.14 -35.75 13.77
C LEU A 15 14.93 -34.33 13.22
N ILE A 16 15.80 -33.37 13.55
CA ILE A 16 15.76 -32.01 13.00
C ILE A 16 15.98 -32.02 11.48
N MET A 17 16.88 -32.87 10.98
CA MET A 17 17.15 -32.98 9.55
C MET A 17 15.99 -33.64 8.78
N ASP A 18 15.33 -34.65 9.36
CA ASP A 18 14.16 -35.31 8.76
C ASP A 18 12.92 -34.39 8.76
N GLU A 19 12.70 -33.63 9.84
CA GLU A 19 11.65 -32.60 9.89
C GLU A 19 11.90 -31.50 8.84
N ASN A 20 13.16 -31.06 8.66
CA ASN A 20 13.52 -30.11 7.62
C ASN A 20 13.31 -30.67 6.20
N ALA A 21 13.62 -31.95 5.97
CA ALA A 21 13.40 -32.58 4.67
C ALA A 21 11.90 -32.67 4.33
N GLN A 22 11.07 -33.07 5.28
CA GLN A 22 9.61 -33.12 5.11
C GLN A 22 9.01 -31.73 4.88
N MET A 23 9.50 -30.69 5.58
CA MET A 23 9.05 -29.31 5.34
C MET A 23 9.43 -28.81 3.94
N VAL A 24 10.60 -29.18 3.43
CA VAL A 24 11.03 -28.81 2.06
C VAL A 24 10.18 -29.53 1.01
N GLU A 25 9.89 -30.81 1.19
CA GLU A 25 9.01 -31.57 0.28
C GLU A 25 7.59 -31.00 0.28
N TYR A 26 7.04 -30.69 1.46
CA TYR A 26 5.73 -30.08 1.58
C TYR A 26 5.68 -28.68 0.96
N ALA A 27 6.71 -27.85 1.17
CA ALA A 27 6.80 -26.56 0.51
C ALA A 27 6.88 -26.68 -1.02
N ALA A 28 7.56 -27.70 -1.54
CA ALA A 28 7.59 -27.97 -2.98
C ALA A 28 6.20 -28.36 -3.50
N GLU A 29 5.44 -29.18 -2.76
CA GLU A 29 4.05 -29.50 -3.09
C GLU A 29 3.16 -28.26 -3.11
N LEU A 30 3.21 -27.43 -2.06
CA LEU A 30 2.46 -26.17 -1.99
C LEU A 30 2.81 -25.23 -3.15
N ARG A 31 4.06 -25.20 -3.60
CA ARG A 31 4.45 -24.40 -4.78
C ARG A 31 3.75 -24.86 -6.04
N THR A 32 3.39 -26.14 -6.17
CA THR A 32 2.59 -26.62 -7.32
C THR A 32 1.13 -26.16 -7.25
N TRP A 33 0.60 -25.92 -6.05
CA TRP A 33 -0.77 -25.45 -5.85
C TRP A 33 -0.94 -23.97 -6.20
N LEU A 34 0.16 -23.22 -6.35
CA LEU A 34 0.15 -21.84 -6.80
C LEU A 34 -0.28 -21.70 -8.28
N ASP A 35 -0.26 -22.79 -9.05
CA ASP A 35 -0.75 -22.83 -10.43
C ASP A 35 -2.17 -23.42 -10.55
N ASP A 36 -2.84 -23.71 -9.42
CA ASP A 36 -4.19 -24.29 -9.43
C ASP A 36 -5.21 -23.31 -9.98
N ALA A 37 -6.21 -23.82 -10.71
CA ALA A 37 -7.28 -23.01 -11.28
C ALA A 37 -8.20 -22.40 -10.21
N ASP A 38 -8.37 -23.04 -9.05
CA ASP A 38 -9.16 -22.52 -7.94
C ASP A 38 -8.34 -21.48 -7.13
N PRO A 39 -8.74 -20.20 -7.13
CA PRO A 39 -8.03 -19.18 -6.37
C PRO A 39 -7.98 -19.46 -4.87
N LYS A 40 -8.92 -20.24 -4.30
CA LYS A 40 -8.87 -20.63 -2.89
C LYS A 40 -7.69 -21.55 -2.58
N VAL A 41 -7.36 -22.44 -3.52
CA VAL A 41 -6.20 -23.33 -3.40
C VAL A 41 -4.92 -22.50 -3.43
N ARG A 42 -4.81 -21.56 -4.37
CA ARG A 42 -3.68 -20.62 -4.45
C ARG A 42 -3.53 -19.77 -3.18
N VAL A 43 -4.63 -19.20 -2.67
CA VAL A 43 -4.64 -18.42 -1.41
C VAL A 43 -4.14 -19.26 -0.23
N ASN A 44 -4.60 -20.51 -0.10
CA ASN A 44 -4.15 -21.38 0.98
C ASN A 44 -2.67 -21.72 0.83
N ALA A 45 -2.20 -22.02 -0.38
CA ALA A 45 -0.79 -22.28 -0.64
C ALA A 45 0.12 -21.11 -0.23
N ILE A 46 -0.27 -19.87 -0.55
CA ILE A 46 0.46 -18.65 -0.11
C ILE A 46 0.57 -18.60 1.41
N ARG A 47 -0.55 -18.77 2.14
CA ARG A 47 -0.57 -18.70 3.61
C ARG A 47 0.32 -19.76 4.25
N GLU A 48 0.25 -21.00 3.76
CA GLU A 48 1.05 -22.11 4.28
C GLU A 48 2.54 -21.90 3.98
N LEU A 49 2.90 -21.49 2.76
CA LEU A 49 4.29 -21.20 2.41
C LEU A 49 4.90 -20.10 3.29
N VAL A 50 4.13 -19.04 3.56
CA VAL A 50 4.54 -17.95 4.45
C VAL A 50 4.71 -18.44 5.88
N ALA A 51 3.80 -19.27 6.39
CA ALA A 51 3.88 -19.85 7.73
C ALA A 51 5.12 -20.76 7.89
N LEU A 52 5.52 -21.46 6.83
CA LEU A 52 6.74 -22.26 6.79
C LEU A 52 8.02 -21.43 6.64
N GLY A 53 7.92 -20.12 6.39
CA GLY A 53 9.06 -19.26 6.11
C GLY A 53 9.78 -19.59 4.80
N GLN A 54 9.11 -20.30 3.88
CA GLN A 54 9.67 -20.76 2.60
C GLN A 54 9.35 -19.78 1.45
N VAL A 55 9.44 -18.49 1.75
CA VAL A 55 9.06 -17.40 0.83
C VAL A 55 10.12 -16.31 0.76
N ASP A 56 10.27 -15.71 -0.41
CA ASP A 56 11.05 -14.49 -0.60
C ASP A 56 10.20 -13.35 -1.19
N TRP A 57 10.83 -12.19 -1.43
CA TRP A 57 10.13 -11.05 -2.00
C TRP A 57 9.81 -11.18 -3.49
N ASN A 58 10.48 -12.07 -4.22
CA ASN A 58 10.12 -12.37 -5.61
C ASN A 58 8.83 -13.18 -5.65
N ASP A 59 8.64 -14.08 -4.69
CA ASP A 59 7.38 -14.81 -4.51
C ASP A 59 6.22 -13.81 -4.32
N PHE A 60 6.35 -12.87 -3.38
CA PHE A 60 5.32 -11.82 -3.20
C PHE A 60 5.12 -10.97 -4.46
N ALA A 61 6.18 -10.57 -5.14
CA ALA A 61 6.08 -9.80 -6.38
C ALA A 61 5.28 -10.54 -7.46
N HIS A 62 5.40 -11.86 -7.52
CA HIS A 62 4.63 -12.70 -8.43
C HIS A 62 3.17 -12.82 -8.00
N TRP A 63 2.89 -13.18 -6.74
CA TRP A 63 1.53 -13.43 -6.25
C TRP A 63 0.67 -12.17 -6.18
N MET A 64 1.27 -11.02 -5.88
CA MET A 64 0.58 -9.72 -5.93
C MET A 64 0.13 -9.35 -7.34
N MET A 65 0.63 -10.03 -8.37
CA MET A 65 0.26 -9.81 -9.76
C MET A 65 -0.70 -10.88 -10.30
N ASP A 66 -1.19 -11.80 -9.46
CA ASP A 66 -2.19 -12.80 -9.82
C ASP A 66 -3.44 -12.15 -10.43
N GLU A 67 -4.07 -12.84 -11.37
CA GLU A 67 -5.28 -12.33 -12.04
C GLU A 67 -6.48 -12.26 -11.10
N ASP A 68 -6.54 -13.14 -10.10
CA ASP A 68 -7.61 -13.19 -9.12
C ASP A 68 -7.35 -12.23 -7.97
N LYS A 69 -8.35 -11.40 -7.67
CA LYS A 69 -8.26 -10.38 -6.62
C LYS A 69 -8.02 -10.99 -5.24
N ALA A 70 -8.65 -12.11 -4.90
CA ALA A 70 -8.51 -12.72 -3.58
C ALA A 70 -7.09 -13.26 -3.36
N VAL A 71 -6.43 -13.73 -4.42
CA VAL A 71 -5.02 -14.14 -4.38
C VAL A 71 -4.11 -12.94 -4.17
N ARG A 72 -4.33 -11.85 -4.89
CA ARG A 72 -3.57 -10.59 -4.68
C ARG A 72 -3.74 -10.07 -3.26
N ASP A 73 -4.97 -9.99 -2.77
CA ASP A 73 -5.28 -9.53 -1.40
C ASP A 73 -4.53 -10.40 -0.36
N ALA A 74 -4.58 -11.74 -0.52
CA ALA A 74 -3.86 -12.64 0.38
C ALA A 74 -2.34 -12.44 0.34
N ALA A 75 -1.75 -12.26 -0.84
CA ALA A 75 -0.33 -12.00 -0.98
C ALA A 75 0.08 -10.68 -0.30
N ILE A 76 -0.77 -9.66 -0.39
CA ILE A 76 -0.55 -8.34 0.20
C ILE A 76 -0.62 -8.39 1.72
N ASP A 77 -1.63 -9.05 2.28
CA ASP A 77 -1.76 -9.27 3.72
C ASP A 77 -0.53 -10.00 4.27
N GLN A 78 -0.10 -11.08 3.62
CA GLN A 78 1.06 -11.85 4.06
C GLN A 78 2.37 -11.07 3.92
N ALA A 79 2.55 -10.31 2.84
CA ALA A 79 3.73 -9.46 2.67
C ALA A 79 3.78 -8.34 3.72
N GLY A 80 2.64 -7.75 4.07
CA GLY A 80 2.52 -6.78 5.15
C GLY A 80 2.91 -7.37 6.51
N TYR A 81 2.49 -8.60 6.79
CA TYR A 81 2.87 -9.33 8.00
C TYR A 81 4.38 -9.63 8.06
N CYS A 82 4.97 -10.04 6.93
CA CYS A 82 6.40 -10.33 6.83
C CYS A 82 7.29 -9.08 6.70
N CYS A 83 6.71 -7.90 6.50
CA CYS A 83 7.45 -6.68 6.19
C CYS A 83 8.28 -6.22 7.38
N SER A 84 9.60 -6.28 7.24
CA SER A 84 10.52 -5.62 8.17
C SER A 84 10.70 -4.13 7.80
N PRO A 85 11.28 -3.30 8.68
CA PRO A 85 11.57 -1.90 8.36
C PRO A 85 12.40 -1.69 7.09
N VAL A 86 13.33 -2.61 6.79
CA VAL A 86 14.18 -2.50 5.58
C VAL A 86 13.44 -2.86 4.30
N ASP A 87 12.32 -3.57 4.39
CA ASP A 87 11.54 -4.01 3.23
C ASP A 87 10.41 -3.06 2.86
N ARG A 88 10.11 -2.04 3.70
CA ARG A 88 8.96 -1.15 3.50
C ARG A 88 8.94 -0.47 2.15
N MET A 89 10.11 -0.05 1.65
CA MET A 89 10.22 0.53 0.30
C MET A 89 9.81 -0.48 -0.77
N ARG A 90 10.29 -1.72 -0.64
CA ARG A 90 9.97 -2.79 -1.59
C ARG A 90 8.48 -3.11 -1.58
N LEU A 91 7.88 -3.23 -0.39
CA LEU A 91 6.43 -3.44 -0.28
C LEU A 91 5.65 -2.28 -0.89
N ALA A 92 6.03 -1.03 -0.62
CA ALA A 92 5.39 0.14 -1.22
C ALA A 92 5.49 0.13 -2.75
N GLU A 93 6.64 -0.23 -3.31
CA GLU A 93 6.83 -0.37 -4.76
C GLU A 93 5.92 -1.44 -5.38
N LEU A 94 5.78 -2.58 -4.71
CA LEU A 94 4.87 -3.64 -5.16
C LEU A 94 3.42 -3.17 -5.11
N LEU A 95 2.96 -2.56 -4.01
CA LEU A 95 1.59 -2.05 -3.87
C LEU A 95 1.25 -1.02 -4.96
N LEU A 96 2.18 -0.10 -5.25
CA LEU A 96 1.99 0.87 -6.34
C LEU A 96 1.92 0.21 -7.71
N ALA A 97 2.71 -0.85 -7.94
CA ALA A 97 2.66 -1.59 -9.19
C ALA A 97 1.34 -2.37 -9.35
N VAL A 98 0.77 -2.90 -8.25
CA VAL A 98 -0.57 -3.51 -8.25
C VAL A 98 -1.63 -2.48 -8.61
N ILE A 99 -1.62 -1.31 -7.96
CA ILE A 99 -2.56 -0.21 -8.28
C ILE A 99 -2.44 0.21 -9.75
N GLU A 100 -1.21 0.32 -10.25
CA GLU A 100 -0.94 0.72 -11.64
C GLU A 100 -1.53 -0.28 -12.65
N ARG A 101 -1.62 -1.57 -12.29
CA ARG A 101 -2.08 -2.65 -13.16
C ARG A 101 -3.55 -3.00 -12.98
N TYR A 102 -4.05 -2.92 -11.76
CA TYR A 102 -5.34 -3.45 -11.32
C TYR A 102 -6.15 -2.33 -10.65
N ALA A 103 -7.01 -1.68 -11.43
CA ALA A 103 -7.87 -0.61 -10.95
C ALA A 103 -9.00 -1.08 -10.01
N ASP A 104 -9.15 -2.39 -9.82
CA ASP A 104 -10.09 -3.03 -8.88
C ASP A 104 -9.50 -3.22 -7.46
N PHE A 105 -8.24 -2.82 -7.26
CA PHE A 105 -7.50 -3.09 -6.04
C PHE A 105 -7.39 -1.86 -5.12
N TYR A 106 -8.00 -1.94 -3.93
CA TYR A 106 -7.89 -0.97 -2.85
C TYR A 106 -6.72 -1.32 -1.93
N ALA A 107 -5.59 -0.61 -2.05
CA ALA A 107 -4.39 -0.76 -1.20
C ALA A 107 -4.36 0.21 -0.01
N GLY A 108 -5.47 0.88 0.28
CA GLY A 108 -5.46 2.08 1.12
C GLY A 108 -4.92 1.83 2.52
N ASN A 109 -5.29 0.71 3.15
CA ASN A 109 -4.89 0.43 4.53
C ASN A 109 -3.40 0.09 4.63
N GLU A 110 -2.85 -0.67 3.69
CA GLU A 110 -1.47 -1.15 3.72
C GLU A 110 -0.50 -0.02 3.35
N LEU A 111 -0.82 0.77 2.33
CA LEU A 111 -0.05 1.98 2.00
C LEU A 111 -0.17 3.03 3.12
N GLU A 112 -1.35 3.24 3.69
CA GLU A 112 -1.53 4.11 4.87
C GLU A 112 -0.61 3.66 6.00
N MET A 113 -0.66 2.38 6.39
CA MET A 113 0.19 1.83 7.45
C MET A 113 1.67 2.03 7.18
N LEU A 114 2.13 1.83 5.95
CA LEU A 114 3.54 2.02 5.58
C LEU A 114 3.97 3.49 5.69
N LEU A 115 3.17 4.41 5.15
CA LEU A 115 3.52 5.82 4.98
C LEU A 115 3.45 6.64 6.27
N HIS A 116 2.91 6.07 7.34
CA HIS A 116 2.95 6.69 8.66
C HIS A 116 4.27 6.50 9.40
N THR A 117 5.10 5.56 8.99
CA THR A 117 6.22 5.10 9.82
C THR A 117 7.54 5.82 9.57
N ASP A 118 7.70 6.48 8.42
CA ASP A 118 8.95 7.14 8.00
C ASP A 118 8.67 8.23 6.95
N ASP A 119 9.08 9.47 7.22
CA ASP A 119 8.90 10.60 6.29
C ASP A 119 9.79 10.48 5.05
N THR A 120 10.94 9.82 5.14
CA THR A 120 11.82 9.58 3.98
C THR A 120 11.18 8.59 2.99
N LEU A 121 10.54 7.56 3.54
CA LEU A 121 9.73 6.62 2.75
C LEU A 121 8.56 7.34 2.08
N LEU A 122 7.90 8.24 2.82
CA LEU A 122 6.80 9.03 2.30
C LEU A 122 7.21 9.87 1.09
N ASP A 123 8.31 10.63 1.18
CA ASP A 123 8.78 11.46 0.06
C ASP A 123 9.06 10.62 -1.20
N ALA A 124 9.72 9.47 -1.02
CA ALA A 124 10.04 8.58 -2.13
C ALA A 124 8.79 7.93 -2.76
N VAL A 125 7.81 7.53 -1.93
CA VAL A 125 6.52 7.02 -2.41
C VAL A 125 5.69 8.12 -3.07
N TRP A 126 5.74 9.34 -2.53
CA TRP A 126 5.03 10.50 -3.08
C TRP A 126 5.42 10.77 -4.53
N VAL A 127 6.71 10.73 -4.87
CA VAL A 127 7.19 10.90 -6.25
C VAL A 127 6.55 9.87 -7.20
N LYS A 128 6.35 8.63 -6.74
CA LYS A 128 5.71 7.58 -7.55
C LYS A 128 4.20 7.80 -7.66
N LEU A 129 3.54 8.25 -6.58
CA LEU A 129 2.12 8.62 -6.58
C LEU A 129 1.85 9.76 -7.57
N GLU A 130 2.70 10.79 -7.58
CA GLU A 130 2.64 11.88 -8.55
C GLU A 130 2.72 11.39 -9.99
N ARG A 131 3.56 10.39 -10.25
CA ARG A 131 3.69 9.76 -11.58
C ARG A 131 2.41 9.03 -11.99
N LEU A 132 1.78 8.30 -11.06
CA LEU A 132 0.52 7.60 -11.32
C LEU A 132 -0.61 8.59 -11.61
N LEU A 133 -0.75 9.64 -10.80
CA LEU A 133 -1.71 10.73 -11.05
C LEU A 133 -1.50 11.39 -12.41
N GLY A 134 -0.24 11.55 -12.82
CA GLY A 134 0.12 12.12 -14.13
C GLY A 134 -0.39 11.32 -15.32
N LYS A 135 -0.75 10.04 -15.15
CA LYS A 135 -1.37 9.23 -16.20
C LYS A 135 -2.81 9.64 -16.51
N ASN A 136 -3.46 10.38 -15.60
CA ASN A 136 -4.85 10.84 -15.71
C ASN A 136 -5.88 9.72 -15.95
N ASP A 137 -5.61 8.53 -15.41
CA ASP A 137 -6.57 7.41 -15.40
C ASP A 137 -7.64 7.67 -14.32
N PRO A 138 -8.94 7.79 -14.67
CA PRO A 138 -9.99 8.16 -13.72
C PRO A 138 -10.16 7.17 -12.56
N GLU A 139 -10.05 5.88 -12.84
CA GLU A 139 -10.20 4.80 -11.87
C GLU A 139 -9.04 4.82 -10.87
N ILE A 140 -7.80 4.89 -11.37
CA ILE A 140 -6.60 5.04 -10.52
C ILE A 140 -6.68 6.33 -9.71
N ASN A 141 -7.05 7.45 -10.33
CA ASN A 141 -7.18 8.73 -9.63
C ASN A 141 -8.20 8.66 -8.49
N SER A 142 -9.36 8.05 -8.74
CA SER A 142 -10.40 7.85 -7.72
C SER A 142 -9.90 6.96 -6.58
N LEU A 143 -9.17 5.90 -6.92
CA LEU A 143 -8.58 5.00 -5.95
C LEU A 143 -7.53 5.71 -5.09
N LEU A 144 -6.58 6.42 -5.70
CA LEU A 144 -5.55 7.17 -4.98
C LEU A 144 -6.16 8.26 -4.08
N LEU A 145 -7.23 8.93 -4.54
CA LEU A 145 -7.98 9.89 -3.73
C LEU A 145 -8.55 9.25 -2.46
N CYS A 146 -9.30 8.14 -2.62
CA CYS A 146 -9.97 7.47 -1.52
C CYS A 146 -8.98 6.79 -0.55
N CYS A 147 -7.99 6.08 -1.10
CA CYS A 147 -7.05 5.26 -0.35
C CYS A 147 -6.01 6.07 0.40
N LEU A 148 -5.44 7.08 -0.26
CA LEU A 148 -4.16 7.64 0.16
C LEU A 148 -4.30 9.08 0.60
N PHE A 149 -4.96 9.91 -0.20
CA PHE A 149 -4.96 11.34 0.08
C PHE A 149 -5.94 11.72 1.20
N GLU A 150 -7.07 11.02 1.34
CA GLU A 150 -7.98 11.18 2.48
C GLU A 150 -7.38 10.70 3.81
N HIS A 151 -6.30 9.93 3.80
CA HIS A 151 -5.69 9.41 5.02
C HIS A 151 -4.35 10.08 5.34
N ILE A 152 -3.50 10.32 4.33
CA ILE A 152 -2.16 10.90 4.48
C ILE A 152 -2.23 12.39 4.75
N ILE A 153 -2.92 13.17 3.90
CA ILE A 153 -2.92 14.64 3.99
C ILE A 153 -3.51 15.11 5.33
N PRO A 154 -4.68 14.62 5.79
CA PRO A 154 -5.24 15.04 7.06
C PRO A 154 -4.33 14.70 8.24
N ARG A 155 -3.76 13.49 8.26
CA ARG A 155 -2.91 13.04 9.37
C ARG A 155 -1.56 13.75 9.44
N LYS A 156 -0.94 14.04 8.29
CA LYS A 156 0.31 14.81 8.27
C LYS A 156 0.07 16.28 8.61
N GLY A 157 -1.18 16.76 8.53
CA GLY A 157 -1.54 18.13 8.87
C GLY A 157 -0.90 19.15 7.93
N TRP A 158 -0.64 18.74 6.69
CA TRP A 158 0.00 19.58 5.68
C TRP A 158 -0.88 20.79 5.36
N GLY A 159 -0.25 21.95 5.33
CA GLY A 159 -0.88 23.22 4.98
C GLY A 159 -0.58 23.64 3.54
N PRO A 160 -1.03 24.83 3.14
CA PRO A 160 -0.83 25.33 1.78
C PRO A 160 0.65 25.57 1.41
N ASP A 161 1.53 25.73 2.39
CA ASP A 161 2.96 25.94 2.17
C ASP A 161 3.78 24.65 2.12
N ASP A 162 3.18 23.50 2.48
CA ASP A 162 3.87 22.21 2.44
C ASP A 162 4.22 21.85 0.98
N PRO A 163 5.45 21.41 0.67
CA PRO A 163 5.87 21.14 -0.71
C PRO A 163 4.95 20.13 -1.44
N HIS A 164 4.37 19.17 -0.73
CA HIS A 164 3.47 18.17 -1.29
C HIS A 164 2.14 18.78 -1.76
N ILE A 165 1.63 19.77 -1.02
CA ILE A 165 0.32 20.40 -1.28
C ILE A 165 0.45 21.68 -2.11
N LYS A 166 1.49 22.46 -1.86
CA LYS A 166 1.74 23.74 -2.51
C LYS A 166 1.75 23.62 -4.03
N SER A 167 2.43 22.59 -4.54
CA SER A 167 2.52 22.34 -5.99
C SER A 167 1.16 22.05 -6.64
N TRP A 168 0.21 21.48 -5.88
CA TRP A 168 -1.15 21.22 -6.35
C TRP A 168 -2.00 22.48 -6.32
N ILE A 169 -1.84 23.32 -5.31
CA ILE A 169 -2.54 24.61 -5.20
C ILE A 169 -2.08 25.57 -6.30
N THR A 170 -0.77 25.77 -6.46
CA THR A 170 -0.23 26.75 -7.42
C THR A 170 -0.13 26.21 -8.85
N GLY A 171 -0.31 24.90 -9.03
CA GLY A 171 -0.26 24.25 -10.33
C GLY A 171 -1.47 24.57 -11.21
N THR A 172 -1.46 24.06 -12.44
CA THR A 172 -2.55 24.23 -13.42
C THR A 172 -3.42 22.97 -13.59
N SER A 173 -3.19 21.94 -12.76
CA SER A 173 -3.96 20.70 -12.84
C SER A 173 -5.31 20.84 -12.15
N HIS A 174 -6.38 20.88 -12.96
CA HIS A 174 -7.75 20.85 -12.46
C HIS A 174 -7.99 19.63 -11.55
N THR A 175 -7.53 18.45 -11.97
CA THR A 175 -7.70 17.19 -11.22
C THR A 175 -7.15 17.29 -9.80
N ARG A 176 -5.92 17.77 -9.64
CA ARG A 176 -5.27 17.88 -8.33
C ARG A 176 -5.97 18.89 -7.42
N GLN A 177 -6.35 20.04 -7.96
CA GLN A 177 -7.09 21.05 -7.19
C GLN A 177 -8.49 20.56 -6.80
N ALA A 178 -9.19 19.87 -7.70
CA ALA A 178 -10.49 19.27 -7.40
C ALA A 178 -10.38 18.17 -6.33
N MET A 179 -9.32 17.35 -6.37
CA MET A 179 -9.02 16.37 -5.33
C MET A 179 -8.83 17.03 -3.95
N LEU A 180 -8.08 18.13 -3.87
CA LEU A 180 -7.93 18.87 -2.61
C LEU A 180 -9.26 19.41 -2.08
N LEU A 181 -10.15 19.89 -2.95
CA LEU A 181 -11.49 20.32 -2.56
C LEU A 181 -12.34 19.16 -2.05
N ALA A 182 -12.28 18.00 -2.72
CA ALA A 182 -12.99 16.80 -2.30
C ALA A 182 -12.57 16.34 -0.90
N ILE A 183 -11.25 16.29 -0.64
CA ILE A 183 -10.70 15.94 0.68
C ILE A 183 -11.15 16.96 1.73
N ALA A 184 -10.99 18.26 1.45
CA ALA A 184 -11.41 19.32 2.37
C ALA A 184 -12.93 19.30 2.65
N ASN A 185 -13.74 18.85 1.67
CA ASN A 185 -15.17 18.73 1.85
C ASN A 185 -15.53 17.59 2.83
N ARG A 186 -14.89 16.42 2.67
CA ARG A 186 -15.06 15.25 3.53
C ARG A 186 -14.57 15.49 4.95
N GLU A 187 -13.33 15.94 5.11
CA GLU A 187 -12.70 16.17 6.43
C GLU A 187 -13.32 17.36 7.18
N GLY A 188 -13.93 18.27 6.42
CA GLY A 188 -14.55 19.47 6.94
C GLY A 188 -13.57 20.62 7.20
N LEU A 189 -14.08 21.85 7.07
CA LEU A 189 -13.31 23.09 7.24
C LEU A 189 -13.11 23.50 8.72
N GLN A 190 -13.35 22.57 9.64
CA GLN A 190 -13.11 22.77 11.07
C GLN A 190 -11.63 22.63 11.40
N THR A 191 -10.88 21.85 10.62
CA THR A 191 -9.42 21.85 10.71
C THR A 191 -8.89 23.15 10.10
N LYS A 192 -8.02 23.84 10.85
CA LYS A 192 -7.39 25.10 10.40
C LYS A 192 -6.68 24.92 9.05
N ARG A 193 -6.05 23.77 8.85
CA ARG A 193 -5.27 23.45 7.64
C ARG A 193 -6.12 23.30 6.38
N PHE A 194 -7.22 22.55 6.42
CA PHE A 194 -8.10 22.45 5.25
C PHE A 194 -8.77 23.78 4.93
N ARG A 195 -9.10 24.58 5.94
CA ARG A 195 -9.58 25.96 5.71
C ARG A 195 -8.55 26.81 4.98
N GLU A 196 -7.28 26.77 5.39
CA GLU A 196 -6.18 27.47 4.72
C GLU A 196 -5.98 26.99 3.27
N ILE A 197 -6.05 25.68 3.02
CA ILE A 197 -5.97 25.10 1.67
C ILE A 197 -7.11 25.61 0.79
N VAL A 198 -8.36 25.57 1.27
CA VAL A 198 -9.52 26.05 0.49
C VAL A 198 -9.45 27.57 0.27
N GLN A 199 -8.95 28.34 1.24
CA GLN A 199 -8.70 29.78 1.05
C GLN A 199 -7.66 30.05 -0.05
N ALA A 200 -6.61 29.24 -0.13
CA ALA A 200 -5.63 29.33 -1.21
C ALA A 200 -6.26 28.97 -2.57
N LEU A 201 -7.05 27.90 -2.63
CA LEU A 201 -7.74 27.45 -3.85
C LEU A 201 -8.82 28.43 -4.35
N ALA A 202 -9.39 29.26 -3.47
CA ALA A 202 -10.31 30.33 -3.87
C ALA A 202 -9.64 31.39 -4.78
N HIS A 203 -8.30 31.44 -4.80
CA HIS A 203 -7.51 32.30 -5.69
C HIS A 203 -6.92 31.54 -6.89
N SER A 204 -7.39 30.31 -7.14
CA SER A 204 -6.94 29.51 -8.28
C SER A 204 -7.22 30.23 -9.61
N THR A 205 -6.33 30.04 -10.58
CA THR A 205 -6.53 30.48 -11.96
C THR A 205 -7.58 29.64 -12.71
N ILE A 206 -8.03 28.53 -12.11
CA ILE A 206 -9.07 27.65 -12.65
C ILE A 206 -10.42 28.11 -12.10
N PRO A 207 -11.31 28.71 -12.92
CA PRO A 207 -12.52 29.37 -12.42
C PRO A 207 -13.49 28.42 -11.69
N ALA A 208 -13.60 27.17 -12.16
CA ALA A 208 -14.46 26.16 -11.53
C ALA A 208 -14.03 25.89 -10.07
N VAL A 209 -12.72 25.64 -9.87
CA VAL A 209 -12.13 25.41 -8.54
C VAL A 209 -12.30 26.64 -7.64
N ALA A 210 -11.99 27.83 -8.16
CA ALA A 210 -12.10 29.06 -7.37
C ALA A 210 -13.54 29.32 -6.89
N ASN A 211 -14.52 29.09 -7.77
CA ASN A 211 -15.94 29.23 -7.45
C ASN A 211 -16.41 28.22 -6.40
N GLU A 212 -16.01 26.95 -6.54
CA GLU A 212 -16.34 25.87 -5.61
C GLU A 212 -15.71 26.10 -4.22
N ALA A 213 -14.43 26.44 -4.18
CA ALA A 213 -13.73 26.82 -2.95
C ALA A 213 -14.43 28.00 -2.25
N GLY A 214 -14.81 29.01 -3.01
CA GLY A 214 -15.57 30.16 -2.50
C GLY A 214 -16.94 29.78 -1.94
N ALA A 215 -17.64 28.82 -2.56
CA ALA A 215 -18.91 28.30 -2.06
C ALA A 215 -18.73 27.55 -0.74
N MET A 216 -17.76 26.63 -0.67
CA MET A 216 -17.45 25.87 0.55
C MET A 216 -17.14 26.79 1.75
N LEU A 217 -16.41 27.88 1.53
CA LEU A 217 -16.09 28.86 2.57
C LEU A 217 -17.29 29.69 3.04
N ARG A 218 -18.36 29.80 2.23
CA ARG A 218 -19.59 30.51 2.59
C ARG A 218 -20.57 29.61 3.35
N GLU A 219 -20.70 28.36 2.93
CA GLU A 219 -21.67 27.40 3.50
C GLU A 219 -21.27 26.89 4.90
N LYS A 220 -19.98 26.87 5.22
CA LYS A 220 -19.44 26.33 6.48
C LYS A 220 -18.96 27.42 7.46
N ARG A 221 -19.53 28.63 7.39
CA ARG A 221 -19.30 29.76 8.32
C ARG A 221 -20.11 29.64 9.61
#